data_AF-A0A7C2VPV3-F1
#
_entry.id   AF-A0A7C2VPV3-F1
#
_cell.length_a   1.000
_cell.length_b   1.000
_cell.length_c   1.000
_cell.angle_alpha   90.00
_cell.angle_beta   90.00
_cell.angle_gamma   90.00
#
_symmetry.space_group_name_H-M   'P 1'
#
loop_
_entity.id
_entity.type
_entity.pdbx_description
1 polymer ?
#
loop_
_entity_poly.entity_id
_entity_poly.type
_entity_poly.pdbx_seq_one_letter_code
_entity_poly.pdbx_strand_id
1 'polypeptide(L)' 'MEEKEKKFREMKVGGLTVDPYTNTPIVLLKDLEEKDVVPIWIGFFEASAIATQLENVKLARPMTHDLMR' A
#
# COMPACT_ATOMS: atom_id res chain seq x y z
N MET A 1 -32.55 -0.83 14.54
CA MET A 1 -32.19 -0.33 13.19
C MET A 1 -31.35 0.90 13.40
N GLU A 2 -30.03 0.75 13.41
CA GLU A 2 -29.07 1.87 13.34
C GLU A 2 -27.68 1.23 13.18
N GLU A 3 -27.42 0.67 11.99
CA GLU A 3 -26.04 0.46 11.57
C GLU A 3 -25.47 1.83 11.28
N LYS A 4 -24.80 2.40 12.29
CA LYS A 4 -24.07 3.67 12.17
C LYS A 4 -23.21 3.65 10.91
N GLU A 5 -23.33 4.67 10.08
CA GLU A 5 -22.49 4.90 8.90
C GLU A 5 -21.01 4.73 9.26
N LYS A 6 -20.41 3.61 8.86
CA LYS A 6 -18.95 3.47 8.85
C LYS A 6 -18.44 4.36 7.71
N LYS A 7 -18.06 5.58 8.05
CA LYS A 7 -17.49 6.57 7.12
C LYS A 7 -16.20 6.09 6.44
N PHE A 8 -15.49 5.14 7.05
CA PHE A 8 -14.26 4.56 6.51
C PHE A 8 -14.31 3.04 6.59
N ARG A 9 -13.75 2.38 5.57
CA ARG A 9 -13.56 0.93 5.50
C ARG A 9 -12.09 0.60 5.73
N GLU A 10 -11.81 -0.37 6.59
CA GLU A 10 -10.46 -0.88 6.79
C GLU A 10 -9.98 -1.62 5.54
N MET A 11 -8.75 -1.32 5.15
CA MET A 11 -8.11 -1.85 3.95
C MET A 11 -6.69 -2.31 4.32
N LYS A 12 -6.20 -3.35 3.66
CA LYS A 12 -4.85 -3.88 3.77
C LYS A 12 -4.13 -3.73 2.44
N VAL A 13 -2.81 -3.62 2.49
CA VAL A 13 -1.99 -3.65 1.28
C VAL A 13 -1.99 -5.08 0.74
N GLY A 14 -2.70 -5.29 -0.37
CA GLY A 14 -2.79 -6.57 -1.06
C GLY A 14 -1.61 -6.85 -1.99
N GLY A 15 -0.90 -5.81 -2.42
CA GLY A 15 0.32 -5.95 -3.22
C GLY A 15 0.70 -4.66 -3.96
N LEU A 16 1.84 -4.72 -4.65
CA LEU A 16 2.28 -3.68 -5.58
C LEU A 16 2.36 -4.26 -6.99
N THR A 17 1.97 -3.45 -7.97
CA THR A 17 2.08 -3.76 -9.39
C THR A 17 2.56 -2.51 -10.14
N VAL A 18 2.80 -2.64 -11.44
CA VAL A 18 3.15 -1.54 -12.33
C VAL A 18 2.15 -1.46 -13.48
N ASP A 19 1.80 -0.25 -13.86
CA ASP A 19 1.02 0.00 -15.07
C ASP A 19 1.87 -0.33 -16.31
N PRO A 20 1.43 -1.22 -17.21
CA PRO A 20 2.22 -1.65 -18.35
C PRO A 20 2.42 -0.57 -19.43
N TYR A 21 1.60 0.48 -19.43
CA TYR A 21 1.68 1.57 -20.41
C TYR A 21 2.58 2.70 -19.94
N THR A 22 2.48 3.04 -18.66
CA THR A 22 3.19 4.21 -18.09
C THR A 22 4.40 3.82 -17.24
N ASN A 23 4.57 2.53 -16.91
CA ASN A 23 5.51 2.03 -15.91
C ASN A 23 5.36 2.71 -14.54
N THR A 24 4.16 3.26 -14.25
CA THR A 24 3.87 3.88 -12.97
C THR A 24 3.50 2.80 -11.95
N PRO A 25 4.11 2.81 -10.76
CA PRO A 25 3.73 1.89 -9.69
C PRO A 25 2.31 2.11 -9.18
N ILE A 26 1.64 1.03 -8.83
CA ILE A 26 0.30 1.00 -8.25
C ILE A 26 0.33 0.12 -7.01
N VAL A 27 -0.14 0.65 -5.88
CA VAL A 27 -0.45 -0.16 -4.69
C VAL A 27 -1.91 -0.58 -4.74
N LEU A 28 -2.16 -1.87 -4.50
CA LEU A 28 -3.50 -2.43 -4.43
C LEU A 28 -3.91 -2.54 -2.97
N LEU A 29 -4.95 -1.82 -2.60
CA LEU A 29 -5.61 -1.97 -1.32
C LEU A 29 -6.75 -2.96 -1.45
N LYS A 30 -6.81 -3.94 -0.55
CA LYS A 30 -7.91 -4.91 -0.46
C LYS A 30 -8.64 -4.72 0.85
N ASP A 31 -9.95 -4.92 0.85
CA ASP A 31 -10.69 -5.05 2.09
C ASP A 31 -10.33 -6.37 2.81
N LEU A 32 -10.77 -6.49 4.06
CA LEU A 32 -10.49 -7.68 4.87
C LEU A 32 -11.13 -8.96 4.34
N GLU A 33 -12.19 -8.83 3.54
CA GLU A 33 -12.91 -9.96 2.93
C GLU A 33 -12.45 -10.22 1.48
N GLU A 34 -11.46 -9.45 0.97
CA GLU A 34 -10.96 -9.48 -0.41
C GLU A 34 -12.04 -9.34 -1.51
N LYS A 35 -13.18 -8.71 -1.20
CA LYS A 35 -14.28 -8.44 -2.12
C LYS A 35 -14.03 -7.21 -2.98
N ASP A 36 -13.38 -6.20 -2.42
CA ASP A 36 -13.19 -4.89 -3.05
C ASP A 36 -11.69 -4.54 -3.11
N VAL A 37 -11.27 -4.03 -4.27
CA VAL A 37 -9.90 -3.62 -4.53
C VAL A 37 -9.85 -2.16 -4.95
N VAL A 38 -9.02 -1.37 -4.29
CA VAL A 38 -8.78 0.04 -4.61
C VAL A 38 -7.34 0.21 -5.09
N PRO A 39 -7.11 0.49 -6.38
CA PRO A 39 -5.78 0.82 -6.88
C PRO A 39 -5.43 2.28 -6.55
N ILE A 40 -4.20 2.51 -6.10
CA ILE A 40 -3.65 3.86 -5.88
C ILE A 40 -2.31 3.95 -6.60
N TRP A 41 -2.20 4.89 -7.54
CA TRP A 41 -0.93 5.20 -8.21
C TRP A 41 -0.03 5.96 -7.25
N ILE A 42 1.22 5.51 -7.15
CA ILE A 42 2.23 6.08 -6.28
C ILE A 42 3.53 6.30 -7.05
N GLY A 43 4.42 7.12 -6.50
CA GLY A 43 5.74 7.35 -7.05
C GLY A 43 6.65 6.12 -6.91
N PHE A 44 7.67 6.07 -7.77
CA PHE A 44 8.68 5.00 -7.77
C PHE A 44 9.37 4.81 -6.41
N PHE A 45 9.77 5.91 -5.76
CA PHE A 45 10.45 5.85 -4.47
C PHE A 45 9.54 5.37 -3.34
N GLU A 46 8.26 5.74 -3.39
CA GLU A 46 7.26 5.27 -2.42
C GLU A 46 7.00 3.79 -2.60
N ALA A 47 6.83 3.34 -3.84
CA ALA A 47 6.66 1.92 -4.16
C ALA A 47 7.84 1.08 -3.68
N SER A 48 9.08 1.53 -3.93
CA SER A 48 10.28 0.85 -3.45
C SER A 48 10.31 0.76 -1.92
N ALA A 49 10.00 1.85 -1.22
CA ALA A 49 9.98 1.86 0.25
C ALA A 49 8.92 0.90 0.82
N ILE A 50 7.71 0.88 0.24
CA ILE A 50 6.65 -0.04 0.66
C ILE A 50 7.05 -1.49 0.35
N ALA A 51 7.58 -1.78 -0.82
CA ALA A 51 8.02 -3.12 -1.20
C ALA A 51 9.08 -3.66 -0.24
N THR A 52 10.13 -2.88 0.07
CA THR A 52 11.16 -3.27 1.05
C THR A 52 10.57 -3.59 2.42
N GLN A 53 9.58 -2.80 2.86
CA GLN A 53 8.92 -3.01 4.15
C GLN A 53 8.00 -4.24 4.14
N LEU A 54 7.29 -4.51 3.03
CA LEU A 54 6.45 -5.71 2.86
C LEU A 54 7.30 -6.99 2.82
N GLU A 55 8.46 -6.93 2.18
CA GLU A 55 9.44 -8.03 2.18
C GLU A 55 10.19 -8.16 3.52
N ASN A 56 9.94 -7.25 4.46
CA ASN A 56 10.54 -7.23 5.80
C ASN A 56 12.09 -7.20 5.75
N VAL A 57 12.63 -6.54 4.72
CA VAL A 57 14.07 -6.43 4.48
C VAL A 57 14.64 -5.35 5.40
N LYS A 58 15.57 -5.73 6.27
CA LYS A 58 16.33 -4.78 7.09
C LYS A 58 17.56 -4.31 6.32
N LEU A 59 17.55 -3.05 5.93
CA LEU A 59 18.69 -2.41 5.28
C LEU A 59 19.75 -1.99 6.31
N ALA A 60 21.02 -1.93 5.87
CA ALA A 60 22.15 -1.54 6.73
C ALA A 60 22.07 -0.08 7.21
N ARG A 61 21.29 0.75 6.52
CA ARG A 61 21.03 2.15 6.87
C ARG A 61 19.52 2.35 6.97
N PRO A 62 19.05 3.18 7.93
CA PRO A 62 17.63 3.44 8.10
C PRO A 62 17.07 4.16 6.88
N MET A 63 15.86 3.78 6.47
CA MET A 63 15.08 4.47 5.45
C MET A 63 14.40 5.70 6.03
N THR A 64 13.92 6.61 5.17
CA THR A 64 13.26 7.86 5.61
C THR A 64 12.11 7.60 6.58
N HIS A 65 11.33 6.54 6.38
CA HIS A 65 10.23 6.18 7.27
C HIS A 65 10.68 5.58 8.61
N ASP A 66 11.88 4.99 8.68
CA ASP A 66 12.45 4.50 9.93
C ASP A 66 12.84 5.65 10.87
N LEU A 67 13.16 6.82 10.30
CA LEU A 67 13.55 8.03 11.04
C LEU A 67 12.37 8.81 11.63
N MET A 68 11.13 8.54 11.19
CA MET A 68 9.92 9.28 11.59
C MET A 68 9.14 8.61 12.74
N ARG A 69 9.73 7.62 13.42
CA ARG A 69 9.12 6.90 14.54
C ARG A 69 9.29 7.62 15.87
#